data_AF-A0A7N0UT88-F1
#
_entry.id   AF-A0A7N0UT88-F1
#
_cell.length_a   1.000
_cell.length_b   1.000
_cell.length_c   1.000
_cell.angle_alpha   90.00
_cell.angle_beta   90.00
_cell.angle_gamma   90.00
#
_symmetry.space_group_name_H-M   'P 1'
#
loop_
_entity.id
_entity.type
_entity.pdbx_description
1 polymer ?
#
loop_
_entity_poly.entity_id
_entity_poly.type
_entity_poly.pdbx_seq_one_letter_code
_entity_poly.pdbx_strand_id
1 'polypeptide(L)'
;MKLCNWMLLALAFLIIYFISNASATPGIATFYTNYRPSACYGNQDEGVMIGAASDPLWNNGAICGKYFTVRCTGPTNPYPKSCKGKNSVRIKIVDHCPGCGGTLDLSKEAFAAIADPVAGRIKIDYS
;
A
#
# COMPACT_ATOMS: atom_id res chain seq x y z
N MET A 1 13.69 37.37 34.28
CA MET A 1 12.87 36.13 34.34
C MET A 1 11.66 36.12 33.38
N LYS A 2 11.10 37.26 32.93
CA LYS A 2 9.93 37.30 32.01
C LYS A 2 10.25 36.92 30.55
N LEU A 3 11.45 37.20 30.07
CA LEU A 3 11.92 36.88 28.71
C LEU A 3 12.06 35.37 28.44
N CYS A 4 12.39 34.57 29.46
CA CYS A 4 12.50 33.12 29.34
C CYS A 4 11.13 32.46 29.08
N ASN A 5 10.07 32.99 29.69
CA ASN A 5 8.71 32.44 29.55
C ASN A 5 8.14 32.64 28.14
N TRP A 6 8.42 33.79 27.50
CA TRP A 6 8.01 34.05 26.12
C TRP A 6 8.85 33.27 25.09
N MET A 7 10.13 33.05 25.39
CA MET A 7 11.00 32.20 24.56
C MET A 7 10.56 30.73 24.62
N LEU A 8 10.15 30.23 25.79
CA LEU A 8 9.59 28.89 25.96
C LEU A 8 8.24 28.72 25.24
N LEU A 9 7.36 29.73 25.28
CA LEU A 9 6.09 29.72 24.55
C LEU A 9 6.30 29.76 23.03
N ALA A 10 7.24 30.56 22.53
CA ALA A 10 7.56 30.63 21.10
C ALA A 10 8.16 29.31 20.56
N LEU A 11 9.01 28.62 21.35
CA LEU A 11 9.51 27.28 21.00
C LEU A 11 8.40 26.22 20.96
N ALA A 12 7.45 26.27 21.91
CA ALA A 12 6.34 25.32 21.95
C ALA A 12 5.42 25.42 20.72
N PHE A 13 5.19 26.63 20.18
CA PHE A 13 4.41 26.83 18.95
C PHE A 13 5.10 26.31 17.68
N LEU A 14 6.44 26.34 17.62
CA LEU A 14 7.21 25.80 16.48
C LEU A 14 7.18 24.26 16.41
N ILE A 15 7.06 23.59 17.56
CA ILE A 15 7.05 22.11 17.63
C ILE A 15 5.72 21.52 17.11
N ILE A 16 4.61 22.27 17.21
CA ILE A 16 3.28 21.83 16.76
C ILE A 16 3.15 21.82 15.23
N TYR A 17 4.03 22.54 14.52
CA TYR A 17 4.01 22.64 13.05
C TYR A 17 4.56 21.41 12.32
N PHE A 18 5.22 20.48 13.01
CA PHE A 18 5.88 19.30 12.41
C PHE A 18 5.11 17.99 12.59
N ILE A 19 3.81 18.04 12.90
CA ILE A 19 3.00 16.81 12.96
C ILE A 19 2.66 16.39 11.52
N SER A 20 3.51 15.56 10.91
CA SER A 20 3.20 14.89 9.66
C SER A 20 2.05 13.90 9.88
N ASN A 21 0.87 14.21 9.33
CA ASN A 21 -0.24 13.27 9.30
C ASN A 21 0.03 12.20 8.24
N ALA A 22 0.62 11.07 8.64
CA ALA A 22 0.68 9.88 7.80
C ALA A 22 -0.70 9.20 7.84
N SER A 23 -1.57 9.54 6.89
CA SER A 23 -2.84 8.84 6.68
C SER A 23 -2.60 7.59 5.84
N ALA A 24 -3.09 6.45 6.29
CA ALA A 24 -3.06 5.20 5.53
C ALA A 24 -4.49 4.82 5.14
N THR A 25 -4.67 4.42 3.88
CA THR A 25 -5.98 4.08 3.33
C THR A 25 -6.24 2.59 3.52
N PRO A 26 -7.34 2.18 4.17
CA PRO A 26 -7.66 0.77 4.30
C PRO A 26 -8.06 0.19 2.95
N GLY A 27 -7.71 -1.07 2.72
CA GLY A 27 -8.04 -1.79 1.50
C GLY A 27 -7.98 -3.29 1.66
N ILE A 28 -8.21 -4.00 0.56
CA ILE A 28 -8.07 -5.45 0.46
C ILE A 28 -6.98 -5.75 -0.56
N ALA A 29 -6.10 -6.71 -0.25
CA ALA A 29 -5.15 -7.24 -1.21
C ALA A 29 -5.41 -8.72 -1.53
N THR A 30 -5.25 -9.06 -2.80
CA THR A 30 -5.09 -10.43 -3.34
C THR A 30 -3.72 -10.54 -4.03
N PHE A 31 -3.47 -11.64 -4.73
CA PHE A 31 -2.32 -11.72 -5.64
C PHE A 31 -2.61 -12.45 -6.94
N TYR A 32 -1.79 -12.12 -7.96
CA TYR A 32 -1.76 -12.76 -9.27
C TYR A 32 -0.34 -13.21 -9.62
N THR A 33 -0.17 -13.96 -10.72
CA THR A 33 1.12 -14.60 -11.07
C THR A 33 1.59 -14.35 -12.50
N ASN A 34 0.78 -13.74 -13.35
CA ASN A 34 1.13 -13.41 -14.72
C ASN A 34 1.16 -11.89 -14.85
N TYR A 35 2.36 -11.31 -14.97
CA TYR A 35 2.55 -9.85 -14.88
C TYR A 35 2.59 -9.13 -16.23
N ARG A 36 2.50 -9.89 -17.33
CA ARG A 36 2.59 -9.38 -18.70
C ARG A 36 1.56 -10.07 -19.62
N PRO A 37 0.99 -9.36 -20.60
CA PRO A 37 1.09 -7.92 -20.77
C PRO A 37 0.34 -7.17 -19.66
N SER A 38 0.89 -6.05 -19.20
CA SER A 38 0.24 -5.19 -18.22
C SER A 38 -0.48 -4.02 -18.91
N ALA A 39 -1.56 -3.51 -18.31
CA ALA A 39 -2.32 -2.40 -18.87
C ALA A 39 -1.50 -1.11 -19.03
N CYS A 40 -0.52 -0.86 -18.15
CA CYS A 40 0.31 0.34 -18.23
C CYS A 40 1.48 0.25 -19.23
N TYR A 41 2.09 -0.94 -19.37
CA TYR A 41 3.40 -1.07 -20.04
C TYR A 41 3.48 -2.22 -21.06
N GLY A 42 2.37 -2.91 -21.34
CA GLY A 42 2.33 -4.00 -22.29
C GLY A 42 3.29 -5.13 -21.89
N ASN A 43 4.16 -5.54 -22.80
CA ASN A 43 5.10 -6.65 -22.56
C ASN A 43 6.41 -6.26 -21.84
N GLN A 44 6.54 -5.02 -21.38
CA GLN A 44 7.74 -4.59 -20.66
C GLN A 44 7.85 -5.30 -19.30
N ASP A 45 9.08 -5.65 -18.91
CA ASP A 45 9.35 -6.21 -17.59
C ASP A 45 9.53 -5.08 -16.56
N GLU A 46 8.59 -4.99 -15.62
CA GLU A 46 8.58 -4.02 -14.53
C GLU A 46 9.01 -4.64 -13.18
N GLY A 47 9.46 -5.89 -13.19
CA GLY A 47 9.88 -6.64 -12.01
C GLY A 47 8.73 -7.25 -11.21
N VAL A 48 9.00 -7.57 -9.94
CA VAL A 48 8.11 -8.37 -9.08
C VAL A 48 7.65 -7.64 -7.82
N MET A 49 7.99 -6.35 -7.67
CA MET A 49 7.44 -5.50 -6.61
C MET A 49 6.40 -4.57 -7.23
N ILE A 50 5.36 -5.20 -7.74
CA ILE A 50 4.33 -4.57 -8.58
C ILE A 50 2.92 -4.97 -8.11
N GLY A 51 1.91 -4.23 -8.57
CA GLY A 51 0.51 -4.59 -8.39
C GLY A 51 -0.41 -3.99 -9.45
N ALA A 52 -1.63 -4.52 -9.48
CA ALA A 52 -2.73 -4.04 -10.28
C ALA A 52 -3.73 -3.26 -9.43
N ALA A 53 -4.26 -2.17 -9.96
CA ALA A 53 -5.30 -1.38 -9.28
C ALA A 53 -6.70 -1.85 -9.69
N SER A 54 -7.65 -1.84 -8.76
CA SER A 54 -9.05 -2.12 -9.05
C SER A 54 -9.76 -0.96 -9.75
N ASP A 55 -10.98 -1.19 -10.25
CA ASP A 55 -11.74 -0.19 -11.02
C ASP A 55 -11.84 1.20 -10.36
N PRO A 56 -12.15 1.33 -9.05
CA PRO A 56 -12.24 2.64 -8.40
C PRO A 56 -10.88 3.36 -8.30
N LEU A 57 -9.78 2.61 -8.26
CA LEU A 57 -8.43 3.15 -8.08
C LEU A 57 -7.72 3.40 -9.42
N TRP A 58 -8.12 2.69 -10.48
CA TRP A 58 -7.48 2.72 -11.79
C TRP A 58 -7.44 4.13 -12.40
N ASN A 59 -8.52 4.90 -12.24
CA ASN A 59 -8.65 6.27 -12.72
C ASN A 59 -8.19 6.44 -14.19
N ASN A 60 -8.72 5.60 -15.09
CA ASN A 60 -8.35 5.58 -16.52
C ASN A 60 -6.84 5.50 -16.77
N GLY A 61 -6.10 4.76 -15.93
CA GLY A 61 -4.65 4.58 -16.04
C GLY A 61 -3.82 5.73 -15.46
N ALA A 62 -4.42 6.78 -14.89
CA ALA A 62 -3.68 7.87 -14.25
C ALA A 62 -2.90 7.41 -12.99
N ILE A 63 -3.17 6.20 -12.50
CA ILE A 63 -2.44 5.56 -11.41
C ILE A 63 -1.16 4.83 -11.88
N CYS A 64 -0.98 4.63 -13.19
CA CYS A 64 0.18 3.93 -13.75
C CYS A 64 1.49 4.53 -13.27
N GLY A 65 2.41 3.68 -12.82
CA GLY A 65 3.73 4.05 -12.34
C GLY A 65 3.76 4.66 -10.94
N LYS A 66 2.61 4.88 -10.30
CA LYS A 66 2.58 5.29 -8.89
C LYS A 66 3.09 4.18 -8.00
N TYR A 67 3.73 4.57 -6.91
CA TYR A 67 4.17 3.65 -5.88
C TYR A 67 3.26 3.73 -4.66
N PHE A 68 2.93 2.58 -4.10
CA PHE A 68 2.27 2.48 -2.81
C PHE A 68 3.13 1.73 -1.82
N THR A 69 3.09 2.15 -0.56
CA THR A 69 3.55 1.33 0.56
C THR A 69 2.36 0.55 1.09
N VAL A 70 2.42 -0.77 1.05
CA VAL A 70 1.32 -1.68 1.42
C VAL A 70 1.70 -2.47 2.66
N ARG A 71 0.80 -2.53 3.65
CA ARG A 71 1.01 -3.23 4.91
C ARG A 71 -0.18 -4.13 5.22
N CYS A 72 0.07 -5.38 5.60
CA CYS A 72 -0.99 -6.28 6.06
C CYS A 72 -1.51 -5.84 7.44
N THR A 73 -2.84 -5.75 7.58
CA THR A 73 -3.52 -5.36 8.83
C THR A 73 -4.34 -6.48 9.44
N GLY A 74 -4.61 -7.54 8.70
CA GLY A 74 -5.24 -8.73 9.24
C GLY A 74 -5.86 -9.62 8.18
N PRO A 75 -6.54 -10.69 8.61
CA PRO A 75 -7.17 -11.62 7.69
C PRO A 75 -8.51 -11.10 7.18
N THR A 76 -8.96 -11.66 6.06
CA THR A 76 -10.35 -11.53 5.59
C THR A 76 -11.19 -12.80 5.81
N ASN A 77 -10.55 -13.87 6.26
CA ASN A 77 -11.12 -15.19 6.50
C ASN A 77 -10.56 -15.78 7.82
N PRO A 78 -11.02 -16.95 8.30
CA PRO A 78 -10.53 -17.53 9.56
C PRO A 78 -9.09 -18.06 9.54
N TYR A 79 -8.30 -17.82 8.47
CA TYR A 79 -6.94 -18.34 8.38
C TYR A 79 -6.04 -17.74 9.47
N PRO A 80 -5.38 -18.58 10.31
CA PRO A 80 -4.53 -18.09 11.38
C PRO A 80 -3.26 -17.43 10.81
N LYS A 81 -2.80 -16.34 11.44
CA LYS A 81 -1.54 -15.65 11.10
C LYS A 81 -1.41 -15.22 9.62
N SER A 82 -2.48 -14.63 9.05
CA SER A 82 -2.46 -14.15 7.66
C SER A 82 -1.34 -13.15 7.35
N CYS A 83 -0.95 -12.32 8.31
CA CYS A 83 0.12 -11.32 8.15
C CYS A 83 1.49 -11.84 8.64
N LYS A 84 2.54 -11.52 7.90
CA LYS A 84 3.94 -11.73 8.29
C LYS A 84 4.46 -10.53 9.07
N GLY A 85 4.18 -10.51 10.37
CA GLY A 85 4.69 -9.48 11.28
C GLY A 85 4.22 -8.06 10.95
N LYS A 86 5.09 -7.06 11.18
CA LYS A 86 4.83 -5.63 10.92
C LYS A 86 5.40 -5.14 9.58
N ASN A 87 5.65 -6.05 8.64
CA ASN A 87 6.31 -5.71 7.38
C ASN A 87 5.38 -4.90 6.47
N SER A 88 5.98 -3.97 5.73
CA SER A 88 5.36 -3.32 4.58
C SER A 88 6.19 -3.59 3.32
N VAL A 89 5.56 -3.47 2.16
CA VAL A 89 6.20 -3.60 0.86
C VAL A 89 5.89 -2.38 0.01
N ARG A 90 6.88 -1.85 -0.70
CA ARG A 90 6.69 -0.77 -1.66
C ARG A 90 6.53 -1.35 -3.05
N ILE A 91 5.38 -1.12 -3.68
CA ILE A 91 5.02 -1.67 -4.99
C ILE A 91 4.75 -0.57 -6.01
N LYS A 92 5.03 -0.84 -7.29
CA LYS A 92 4.65 0.01 -8.43
C LYS A 92 3.33 -0.49 -9.03
N ILE A 93 2.40 0.42 -9.32
CA ILE A 93 1.19 0.06 -10.06
C ILE A 93 1.51 -0.04 -11.55
N VAL A 94 1.30 -1.22 -12.12
CA VAL A 94 1.64 -1.52 -13.52
C VAL A 94 0.46 -2.06 -14.31
N ASP A 95 -0.65 -2.38 -13.66
CA ASP A 95 -1.77 -3.07 -14.31
C ASP A 95 -3.13 -2.63 -13.78
N HIS A 96 -4.17 -2.96 -14.54
CA HIS A 96 -5.57 -2.79 -14.20
C HIS A 96 -6.18 -4.16 -13.94
N CYS A 97 -6.94 -4.26 -12.87
CA CYS A 97 -7.60 -5.48 -12.47
C CYS A 97 -9.11 -5.23 -12.36
N PRO A 98 -9.87 -5.44 -13.46
CA PRO A 98 -11.31 -5.28 -13.45
C PRO A 98 -11.97 -6.38 -12.61
N GLY A 99 -12.81 -5.99 -11.64
CA GLY A 99 -13.63 -6.95 -10.90
C GLY A 99 -12.90 -7.93 -9.96
N CYS A 100 -11.62 -7.75 -9.61
CA CYS A 100 -10.90 -8.70 -8.73
C CYS A 100 -11.32 -8.73 -7.25
N GLY A 101 -12.32 -7.92 -6.84
CA GLY A 101 -12.84 -7.98 -5.47
C GLY A 101 -11.87 -7.52 -4.37
N GLY A 102 -10.70 -7.00 -4.76
CA GLY A 102 -9.70 -6.35 -3.91
C GLY A 102 -9.47 -4.90 -4.32
N THR A 103 -8.78 -4.12 -3.48
CA THR A 103 -8.32 -2.76 -3.79
C THR A 103 -7.05 -2.78 -4.63
N LEU A 104 -6.14 -3.71 -4.29
CA LEU A 104 -4.88 -3.95 -4.98
C LEU A 104 -4.73 -5.45 -5.22
N ASP A 105 -4.37 -5.85 -6.43
CA ASP A 105 -3.96 -7.23 -6.71
C ASP A 105 -2.43 -7.24 -6.82
N LEU A 106 -1.74 -7.79 -5.83
CA LEU A 106 -0.29 -7.70 -5.75
C LEU A 106 0.37 -8.81 -6.59
N SER A 107 1.59 -8.58 -7.05
CA SER A 107 2.47 -9.70 -7.41
C SER A 107 2.59 -10.68 -6.25
N LYS A 108 2.70 -11.97 -6.55
CA LYS A 108 2.85 -13.04 -5.56
C LYS A 108 4.04 -12.77 -4.62
N GLU A 109 5.15 -12.24 -5.13
CA GLU A 109 6.34 -11.88 -4.36
C GLU A 109 6.04 -10.74 -3.37
N ALA A 110 5.40 -9.67 -3.83
CA ALA A 110 5.01 -8.57 -2.97
C ALA A 110 3.99 -9.00 -1.89
N PHE A 111 3.01 -9.82 -2.25
CA PHE A 111 2.07 -10.40 -1.30
C PHE A 111 2.78 -11.27 -0.26
N ALA A 112 3.67 -12.16 -0.71
CA ALA A 112 4.43 -13.06 0.14
C ALA A 112 5.40 -12.32 1.09
N ALA A 113 5.75 -11.07 0.81
CA ALA A 113 6.57 -10.24 1.69
C ALA A 113 5.80 -9.78 2.95
N ILE A 114 4.47 -9.63 2.86
CA ILE A 114 3.62 -9.10 3.94
C ILE A 114 2.62 -10.12 4.50
N ALA A 115 2.38 -11.22 3.81
CA ALA A 115 1.40 -12.23 4.19
C ALA A 115 1.76 -13.64 3.72
N ASP A 116 1.07 -14.64 4.25
CA ASP A 116 1.11 -16.00 3.74
C ASP A 116 0.20 -16.12 2.50
N PRO A 117 0.74 -16.49 1.31
CA PRO A 117 -0.07 -16.68 0.11
C PRO A 117 -1.26 -17.65 0.28
N VAL A 118 -1.20 -18.59 1.23
CA VAL A 118 -2.32 -19.50 1.54
C VAL A 118 -3.55 -18.73 2.04
N ALA A 119 -3.35 -17.57 2.70
CA ALA A 119 -4.46 -16.72 3.11
C ALA A 119 -5.29 -16.22 1.91
N GLY A 120 -4.66 -16.07 0.73
CA GLY A 120 -5.25 -15.65 -0.55
C GLY A 120 -5.73 -14.20 -0.60
N ARG A 121 -6.27 -13.69 0.50
CA ARG A 121 -6.87 -12.37 0.60
C ARG A 121 -6.74 -11.81 2.01
N ILE A 122 -6.19 -10.60 2.11
CA ILE A 122 -5.86 -9.94 3.37
C ILE A 122 -6.42 -8.52 3.42
N LYS A 123 -6.63 -8.01 4.63
CA LYS A 123 -6.83 -6.59 4.86
C LYS A 123 -5.46 -5.91 4.81
N ILE A 124 -5.40 -4.74 4.19
CA ILE A 124 -4.21 -3.93 4.09
C ILE A 124 -4.50 -2.48 4.48
N ASP A 125 -3.45 -1.75 4.81
CA ASP A 125 -3.39 -0.32 4.64
C ASP A 125 -2.40 0.01 3.52
N TYR A 126 -2.70 1.04 2.72
CA TYR A 126 -1.80 1.56 1.69
C TYR A 126 -1.75 3.09 1.68
N SER A 127 -0.59 3.63 1.30
CA SER A 127 -0.31 5.07 1.18
C SER A 127 0.59 5.37 0.00
#